data_AF-A0AAV1QCR0-F1
#
_entry.id   AF-A0AAV1QCR0-F1
#
_cell.length_a   1.000
_cell.length_b   1.000
_cell.length_c   1.000
_cell.angle_alpha   90.00
_cell.angle_beta   90.00
_cell.angle_gamma   90.00
#
_symmetry.space_group_name_H-M   'P 1'
#
loop_
_entity.id
_entity.type
_entity.pdbx_description
1 polymer ?
#
loop_
_entity_poly.entity_id
_entity_poly.type
_entity_poly.pdbx_seq_one_letter_code
_entity_poly.pdbx_strand_id
1 'polypeptide(L)'
;VLDAAPSMTGAALIRVLLGDLYKRNTALPLSSLCGDSPPGRLIGALSLEDFCKDLATKDSFPAPNTFTRARIVVEKADKDVKSSLLQGFVEDKFTFFPAIKFRDVRGTKKVWWNGKDFVQVHLRDQQPSPLTKVAAMTLQACMEIERRSLAYSRTLKKYRDHGWRRSSLDCQQDFVGTYFCKW
;
A
#
# COMPACT_ATOMS: atom_id res chain seq x y z
N VAL A 1 30.52 13.31 -3.22
CA VAL A 1 29.32 14.17 -3.06
C VAL A 1 28.24 13.59 -3.97
N LEU A 2 27.00 13.46 -3.51
CA LEU A 2 25.89 13.05 -4.38
C LEU A 2 25.51 14.29 -5.22
N ASP A 3 26.00 14.41 -6.44
CA ASP A 3 25.75 15.59 -7.30
C ASP A 3 24.42 15.52 -8.07
N ALA A 4 23.66 14.44 -7.91
CA ALA A 4 22.38 14.24 -8.60
C ALA A 4 21.27 15.17 -8.07
N ALA A 5 20.37 15.59 -8.95
CA ALA A 5 19.16 16.32 -8.55
C ALA A 5 18.33 15.53 -7.50
N PRO A 6 17.58 16.19 -6.62
CA PRO A 6 16.79 15.48 -5.60
C PRO A 6 15.69 14.59 -6.21
N SER A 7 15.13 14.96 -7.37
CA SER A 7 14.21 14.11 -8.16
C SER A 7 14.85 12.78 -8.57
N MET A 8 16.05 12.83 -9.16
CA MET A 8 16.81 11.65 -9.57
C MET A 8 17.20 10.78 -8.38
N THR A 9 17.59 11.41 -7.27
CA THR A 9 17.93 10.73 -6.02
C THR A 9 16.69 10.02 -5.45
N GLY A 10 15.53 10.69 -5.46
CA GLY A 10 14.25 10.13 -5.06
C GLY A 10 13.81 8.94 -5.91
N ALA A 11 13.85 9.08 -7.23
CA ALA A 11 13.50 8.01 -8.17
C ALA A 11 14.38 6.77 -7.95
N ALA A 12 15.69 6.97 -7.76
CA ALA A 12 16.61 5.88 -7.42
C ALA A 12 16.26 5.20 -6.09
N LEU A 13 15.95 5.98 -5.03
CA LEU A 13 15.52 5.44 -3.74
C LEU A 13 14.24 4.60 -3.86
N ILE A 14 13.26 5.06 -4.65
CA ILE A 14 12.00 4.34 -4.86
C ILE A 14 12.28 3.01 -5.58
N ARG A 15 13.15 3.00 -6.59
CA ARG A 15 13.54 1.77 -7.29
C ARG A 15 14.28 0.79 -6.39
N VAL A 16 15.14 1.27 -5.50
CA VAL A 16 15.78 0.42 -4.47
C VAL A 16 14.72 -0.17 -3.54
N LEU A 17 13.75 0.63 -3.08
CA LEU A 17 12.66 0.16 -2.23
C LEU A 17 11.83 -0.92 -2.94
N LEU A 18 11.45 -0.69 -4.20
CA LEU A 18 10.75 -1.70 -5.00
C LEU A 18 11.60 -2.95 -5.18
N GLY A 19 12.90 -2.82 -5.44
CA GLY A 19 13.83 -3.95 -5.49
C GLY A 19 13.83 -4.77 -4.20
N ASP A 20 13.88 -4.12 -3.03
CA ASP A 20 13.82 -4.81 -1.74
C ASP A 20 12.45 -5.51 -1.53
N LEU A 21 11.33 -4.87 -1.92
CA LEU A 21 9.98 -5.45 -1.80
C LEU A 21 9.74 -6.64 -2.72
N TYR A 22 10.24 -6.58 -3.94
CA TYR A 22 10.14 -7.66 -4.94
C TYR A 22 11.25 -8.71 -4.80
N LYS A 23 11.95 -8.75 -3.66
CA LYS A 23 13.03 -9.71 -3.36
C LYS A 23 14.12 -9.73 -4.44
N ARG A 24 14.54 -8.55 -4.91
CA ARG A 24 15.53 -8.33 -5.98
C ARG A 24 15.13 -8.87 -7.35
N ASN A 25 13.83 -9.00 -7.63
CA ASN A 25 13.40 -9.22 -9.00
C ASN A 25 13.79 -8.01 -9.85
N THR A 26 14.60 -8.22 -10.88
CA THR A 26 15.06 -7.19 -11.80
C THR A 26 13.97 -6.77 -12.79
N ALA A 27 12.94 -7.59 -12.98
CA ALA A 27 11.76 -7.27 -13.78
C ALA A 27 10.70 -6.55 -12.91
N LEU A 28 11.02 -5.34 -12.44
CA LEU A 28 10.04 -4.49 -11.77
C LEU A 28 9.01 -4.00 -12.81
N PRO A 29 7.70 -4.23 -12.61
CA PRO A 29 6.67 -3.79 -13.56
C PRO A 29 6.38 -2.29 -13.37
N LEU A 30 7.39 -1.45 -13.57
CA LEU A 30 7.32 0.00 -13.36
C LEU A 30 6.21 0.64 -14.23
N SER A 31 6.09 0.21 -15.49
CA SER A 31 5.02 0.65 -16.40
C SER A 31 3.62 0.38 -15.84
N SER A 32 3.44 -0.73 -15.12
CA SER A 32 2.15 -1.10 -14.54
C SER A 32 1.83 -0.32 -13.27
N LEU A 33 2.83 0.31 -12.63
CA LEU A 33 2.64 1.19 -11.47
C LEU A 33 2.29 2.63 -11.88
N CYS A 34 2.63 3.02 -13.11
CA CYS A 34 2.35 4.35 -13.68
C CYS A 34 1.09 4.37 -14.56
N GLY A 35 0.45 3.23 -14.83
CA GLY A 35 -0.73 3.13 -15.68
C GLY A 35 -2.02 3.63 -15.00
N ASP A 36 -3.12 3.64 -15.78
CA ASP A 36 -4.44 4.08 -15.32
C ASP A 36 -5.18 3.03 -14.46
N SER A 37 -4.77 1.77 -14.56
CA SER A 37 -5.38 0.64 -13.85
C SER A 37 -4.38 0.00 -12.86
N PRO A 38 -4.83 -0.38 -11.66
CA PRO A 38 -3.95 -1.01 -10.68
C PRO A 38 -3.45 -2.37 -11.20
N PRO A 39 -2.16 -2.70 -11.03
CA PRO A 39 -1.58 -3.97 -11.49
C PRO A 39 -2.09 -5.19 -10.70
N GLY A 40 -2.78 -4.95 -9.60
CA GLY A 40 -3.38 -5.99 -8.77
C GLY A 40 -4.53 -5.41 -7.96
N ARG A 41 -4.73 -5.95 -6.77
CA ARG A 41 -5.86 -5.60 -5.93
C ARG A 41 -5.65 -4.23 -5.29
N LEU A 42 -6.54 -3.30 -5.61
CA LEU A 42 -6.58 -1.99 -4.96
C LEU A 42 -7.27 -2.10 -3.59
N ILE A 43 -6.60 -1.68 -2.52
CA ILE A 43 -7.17 -1.73 -1.15
C ILE A 43 -7.45 -0.34 -0.55
N GLY A 44 -6.96 0.73 -1.16
CA GLY A 44 -7.20 2.07 -0.66
C GLY A 44 -6.30 3.14 -1.28
N ALA A 45 -6.41 4.34 -0.74
CA ALA A 45 -5.63 5.51 -1.15
C ALA A 45 -4.74 5.94 0.01
N LEU A 46 -3.59 6.51 -0.33
CA LEU A 46 -2.68 7.08 0.65
C LEU A 46 -2.07 8.39 0.13
N SER A 47 -1.98 9.37 1.02
CA SER A 47 -1.41 10.69 0.73
C SER A 47 0.10 10.56 0.55
N LEU A 48 0.61 11.04 -0.58
CA LEU A 48 2.02 10.91 -0.94
C LEU A 48 2.95 11.52 0.12
N GLU A 49 2.55 12.63 0.73
CA GLU A 49 3.33 13.30 1.79
C GLU A 49 3.46 12.44 3.05
N ASP A 50 2.36 11.83 3.46
CA ASP A 50 2.34 10.97 4.65
C ASP A 50 3.08 9.66 4.37
N PHE A 51 3.00 9.16 3.13
CA PHE A 51 3.80 8.03 2.67
C PHE A 51 5.30 8.32 2.75
N CYS A 52 5.73 9.44 2.17
CA CYS A 52 7.14 9.80 2.11
C CYS A 52 7.68 10.08 3.52
N LYS A 53 6.86 10.65 4.41
CA LYS A 53 7.21 10.81 5.83
C LYS A 53 7.41 9.47 6.51
N ASP A 54 6.51 8.50 6.29
CA ASP A 54 6.63 7.15 6.82
C ASP A 54 7.88 6.43 6.29
N LEU A 55 8.16 6.53 4.99
CA LEU A 55 9.35 5.94 4.38
C LEU A 55 10.65 6.58 4.89
N ALA A 56 10.64 7.90 5.11
CA ALA A 56 11.81 8.61 5.63
C ALA A 56 12.10 8.25 7.09
N THR A 57 11.08 7.97 7.91
CA THR A 57 11.26 7.80 9.37
C THR A 57 11.33 6.35 9.84
N LYS A 58 10.76 5.39 9.11
CA LYS A 58 10.69 4.00 9.58
C LYS A 58 11.94 3.22 9.21
N ASP A 59 12.54 2.52 10.17
CA ASP A 59 13.75 1.69 9.95
C ASP A 59 13.44 0.20 9.76
N SER A 60 12.19 -0.11 9.45
CA SER A 60 11.61 -1.44 9.58
C SER A 60 11.67 -2.27 8.30
N PHE A 61 12.68 -2.08 7.46
CA PHE A 61 12.73 -2.72 6.15
C PHE A 61 13.23 -4.18 6.23
N PRO A 62 12.74 -5.09 5.36
CA PRO A 62 13.21 -6.47 5.36
C PRO A 62 14.67 -6.55 4.90
N ALA A 63 15.41 -7.52 5.44
CA ALA A 63 16.73 -7.83 4.94
C ALA A 63 16.65 -8.31 3.48
N PRO A 64 17.51 -7.80 2.58
CA PRO A 64 18.60 -6.86 2.82
C PRO A 64 18.08 -5.41 2.98
N ASN A 65 18.49 -4.70 4.03
CA ASN A 65 18.04 -3.33 4.34
C ASN A 65 18.67 -2.29 3.38
N THR A 66 18.62 -2.53 2.07
CA THR A 66 19.28 -1.73 1.03
C THR A 66 18.71 -0.33 1.01
N PHE A 67 17.39 -0.19 1.11
CA PHE A 67 16.71 1.09 1.20
C PHE A 67 17.16 1.90 2.43
N THR A 68 17.22 1.29 3.61
CA THR A 68 17.72 1.96 4.83
C THR A 68 19.15 2.47 4.65
N ARG A 69 20.01 1.65 4.06
CA ARG A 69 21.41 2.05 3.78
C ARG A 69 21.47 3.20 2.76
N ALA A 70 20.65 3.15 1.71
CA ALA A 70 20.56 4.20 0.72
C ALA A 70 20.06 5.52 1.34
N ARG A 71 19.09 5.45 2.26
CA ARG A 71 18.60 6.60 3.02
C ARG A 71 19.73 7.27 3.81
N ILE A 72 20.51 6.49 4.56
CA ILE A 72 21.64 6.99 5.34
C ILE A 72 22.69 7.66 4.43
N VAL A 73 22.90 7.16 3.22
CA VAL A 73 23.84 7.79 2.26
C VAL A 73 23.32 9.16 1.80
N VAL A 74 22.01 9.30 1.58
CA VAL A 74 21.38 10.57 1.21
C VAL A 74 21.41 11.57 2.38
N GLU A 75 21.10 11.12 3.60
CA GLU A 75 21.20 11.93 4.82
C GLU A 75 22.65 12.41 5.05
N LYS A 76 23.65 11.54 4.86
CA LYS A 76 25.07 11.92 4.96
C LYS A 76 25.53 12.91 3.89
N ALA A 77 24.79 13.04 2.80
CA ALA A 77 25.03 14.03 1.76
C ALA A 77 24.28 15.35 2.03
N ASP A 78 23.72 15.53 3.23
CA ASP A 78 22.97 16.71 3.68
C ASP A 78 21.75 17.02 2.79
N LYS A 79 21.12 15.97 2.25
CA LYS A 79 19.90 16.07 1.46
C LYS A 79 18.70 15.60 2.28
N ASP A 80 17.61 16.35 2.21
CA ASP A 80 16.35 15.92 2.81
C ASP A 80 15.76 14.75 2.01
N VAL A 81 15.68 13.60 2.67
CA VAL A 81 15.14 12.35 2.12
C VAL A 81 13.67 12.52 1.76
N LYS A 82 12.89 13.21 2.59
CA LYS A 82 11.43 13.32 2.39
C LYS A 82 11.14 14.10 1.11
N SER A 83 11.72 15.28 0.94
CA SER A 83 11.57 16.08 -0.28
C SER A 83 12.13 15.37 -1.51
N SER A 84 13.26 14.67 -1.37
CA SER A 84 13.82 13.86 -2.48
C SER A 84 12.84 12.78 -2.92
N LEU A 85 12.26 12.01 -1.99
CA LEU A 85 11.26 10.99 -2.29
C LEU A 85 10.02 11.61 -2.97
N LEU A 86 9.50 12.72 -2.44
CA LEU A 86 8.35 13.42 -3.02
C LEU A 86 8.61 13.80 -4.49
N GLN A 87 9.76 14.41 -4.76
CA GLN A 87 10.14 14.78 -6.13
C GLN A 87 10.33 13.55 -7.03
N GLY A 88 10.89 12.46 -6.50
CA GLY A 88 11.03 11.19 -7.23
C GLY A 88 9.70 10.56 -7.62
N PHE A 89 8.69 10.60 -6.73
CA PHE A 89 7.34 10.12 -7.04
C PHE A 89 6.64 10.93 -8.12
N VAL A 90 6.86 12.25 -8.13
CA VAL A 90 6.32 13.16 -9.15
C VAL A 90 7.02 12.97 -10.50
N GLU A 91 8.36 12.81 -10.49
CA GLU A 91 9.18 12.60 -11.70
C GLU A 91 8.82 11.30 -12.42
N ASP A 92 8.80 10.17 -11.69
CA ASP A 92 8.48 8.84 -12.25
C ASP A 92 6.97 8.63 -12.47
N LYS A 93 6.11 9.59 -12.06
CA LYS A 93 4.64 9.56 -12.20
C LYS A 93 3.98 8.29 -11.66
N PHE A 94 4.42 7.83 -10.49
CA PHE A 94 3.84 6.64 -9.87
C PHE A 94 2.42 6.91 -9.36
N THR A 95 1.44 6.17 -9.89
CA THR A 95 0.03 6.28 -9.48
C THR A 95 -0.34 5.18 -8.49
N PHE A 96 0.23 4.00 -8.64
CA PHE A 96 0.01 2.84 -7.77
C PHE A 96 1.30 2.41 -7.10
N PHE A 97 1.19 2.05 -5.82
CA PHE A 97 2.33 1.54 -5.05
C PHE A 97 1.95 0.26 -4.29
N PRO A 98 2.88 -0.70 -4.12
CA PRO A 98 2.68 -1.86 -3.26
C PRO A 98 2.18 -1.47 -1.86
N ALA A 99 1.12 -2.10 -1.39
CA ALA A 99 0.56 -1.83 -0.08
C ALA A 99 1.45 -2.43 1.03
N ILE A 100 2.42 -1.64 1.48
CA ILE A 100 3.33 -2.03 2.55
C ILE A 100 2.58 -2.05 3.88
N LYS A 101 2.70 -3.16 4.60
CA LYS A 101 2.28 -3.27 6.01
C LYS A 101 3.52 -3.25 6.89
N PHE A 102 3.53 -2.35 7.86
CA PHE A 102 4.53 -2.34 8.92
C PHE A 102 4.02 -3.28 10.02
N ARG A 103 4.58 -4.49 10.10
CA ARG A 103 4.21 -5.44 11.15
C ARG A 103 5.24 -5.38 12.27
N ASP A 104 4.77 -5.09 13.47
CA ASP A 104 5.55 -5.30 14.69
C ASP A 104 5.15 -6.66 15.26
N VAL A 105 5.98 -7.68 15.04
CA VAL A 105 5.77 -8.98 15.70
C VAL A 105 6.96 -9.19 16.61
N ARG A 106 6.72 -9.10 17.93
CA ARG A 106 7.68 -9.44 18.98
C ARG A 106 9.03 -8.72 18.84
N GLY A 107 9.00 -7.41 18.60
CA GLY A 107 10.21 -6.56 18.61
C GLY A 107 11.00 -6.54 17.31
N THR A 108 10.58 -7.26 16.26
CA THR A 108 11.12 -7.06 14.91
C THR A 108 10.10 -6.33 14.06
N LYS A 109 10.33 -5.03 13.82
CA LYS A 109 9.54 -4.25 12.87
C LYS A 109 9.91 -4.70 11.46
N LYS A 110 9.01 -5.42 10.78
CA LYS A 110 9.20 -5.87 9.39
C LYS A 110 8.14 -5.26 8.48
N VAL A 111 8.62 -4.55 7.47
CA VAL A 111 7.88 -4.16 6.28
C VAL A 111 7.60 -5.43 5.49
N TRP A 112 6.32 -5.67 5.24
CA TRP A 112 5.85 -6.83 4.51
C TRP A 112 4.85 -6.42 3.45
N TRP A 113 4.94 -7.07 2.29
CA TRP A 113 4.02 -6.92 1.17
C TRP A 113 3.59 -8.28 0.64
N ASN A 114 2.32 -8.36 0.19
CA ASN A 114 1.63 -9.60 -0.16
C ASN A 114 1.84 -10.04 -1.61
N GLY A 115 2.54 -9.25 -2.43
CA GLY A 115 2.67 -9.51 -3.86
C GLY A 115 1.45 -9.14 -4.71
N LYS A 116 0.30 -8.84 -4.08
CA LYS A 116 -1.01 -8.70 -4.76
C LYS A 116 -1.74 -7.40 -4.45
N ASP A 117 -1.41 -6.79 -3.32
CA ASP A 117 -2.15 -5.69 -2.73
C ASP A 117 -1.47 -4.36 -3.07
N PHE A 118 -2.22 -3.40 -3.60
CA PHE A 118 -1.75 -2.09 -4.05
C PHE A 118 -2.60 -0.96 -3.46
N VAL A 119 -1.98 0.20 -3.29
CA VAL A 119 -2.63 1.44 -2.89
C VAL A 119 -2.44 2.50 -3.97
N GLN A 120 -3.44 3.34 -4.15
CA GLN A 120 -3.31 4.52 -4.99
C GLN A 120 -2.63 5.63 -4.19
N VAL A 121 -1.54 6.15 -4.72
CA VAL A 121 -0.85 7.30 -4.13
C VAL A 121 -1.39 8.56 -4.78
N HIS A 122 -1.86 9.50 -3.96
CA HIS A 122 -2.39 10.79 -4.44
C HIS A 122 -1.67 11.94 -3.75
N LEU A 123 -1.48 13.04 -4.47
CA LEU A 123 -1.14 14.32 -3.84
C LEU A 123 -2.36 14.85 -3.09
N ARG A 124 -2.16 15.60 -2.00
CA ARG A 124 -3.24 16.08 -1.11
C ARG A 124 -4.36 16.83 -1.85
N ASP A 125 -4.02 17.50 -2.94
CA ASP A 125 -4.97 18.28 -3.74
C ASP A 125 -5.76 17.43 -4.76
N GLN A 126 -5.37 16.17 -4.99
CA GLN A 126 -6.05 15.26 -5.91
C GLN A 126 -7.02 14.35 -5.16
N GLN A 127 -8.29 14.38 -5.54
CA GLN A 127 -9.26 13.45 -4.97
C GLN A 127 -8.91 12.00 -5.35
N PRO A 128 -8.99 11.05 -4.39
CA PRO A 128 -8.78 9.65 -4.68
C PRO A 128 -9.84 9.15 -5.67
N SER A 129 -9.42 8.24 -6.57
CA SER A 129 -10.32 7.73 -7.62
C SER A 129 -11.58 7.09 -7.01
N PRO A 130 -12.72 7.11 -7.73
CA PRO A 130 -13.95 6.50 -7.23
C PRO A 130 -13.78 5.01 -6.90
N LEU A 131 -12.96 4.29 -7.67
CA LEU A 131 -12.61 2.89 -7.42
C LEU A 131 -11.89 2.72 -6.07
N THR A 132 -11.02 3.65 -5.74
CA THR A 132 -10.28 3.65 -4.47
C THR A 132 -11.19 3.91 -3.29
N LYS A 133 -12.16 4.83 -3.43
CA LYS A 133 -13.18 5.10 -2.39
C LYS A 133 -14.01 3.85 -2.11
N VAL A 134 -14.47 3.14 -3.16
CA VAL A 134 -15.22 1.89 -3.03
C VAL A 134 -14.40 0.79 -2.36
N ALA A 135 -13.12 0.64 -2.74
CA ALA A 135 -12.21 -0.33 -2.14
C ALA A 135 -11.98 -0.06 -0.64
N ALA A 136 -11.74 1.20 -0.28
CA ALA A 136 -11.55 1.62 1.11
C ALA A 136 -12.81 1.38 1.97
N MET A 137 -13.99 1.74 1.45
CA MET A 137 -15.27 1.49 2.14
C MET A 137 -15.54 0.00 2.32
N THR A 138 -15.28 -0.82 1.30
CA THR A 138 -15.43 -2.28 1.38
C THR A 138 -14.51 -2.87 2.44
N LEU A 139 -13.27 -2.38 2.50
CA LEU A 139 -12.30 -2.78 3.51
C LEU A 139 -12.76 -2.39 4.92
N GLN A 140 -13.25 -1.16 5.12
CA GLN A 140 -13.76 -0.70 6.41
C GLN A 140 -14.98 -1.50 6.87
N ALA A 141 -15.94 -1.74 5.97
CA ALA A 141 -17.10 -2.58 6.26
C ALA A 141 -16.66 -4.00 6.69
N CYS A 142 -15.74 -4.62 5.95
CA CYS A 142 -15.20 -5.93 6.31
C CYS A 142 -14.51 -5.92 7.68
N MET A 143 -13.70 -4.89 7.98
CA MET A 143 -13.03 -4.76 9.28
C MET A 143 -14.03 -4.58 10.43
N GLU A 144 -15.10 -3.81 10.22
CA GLU A 144 -16.11 -3.59 11.26
C GLU A 144 -16.95 -4.86 11.51
N ILE A 145 -17.22 -5.66 10.47
CA ILE A 145 -17.87 -6.97 10.60
C ILE A 145 -16.97 -7.94 11.38
N GLU A 146 -15.66 -7.98 11.10
CA GLU A 146 -14.69 -8.77 11.88
C GLU A 146 -14.63 -8.29 13.33
N ARG A 147 -14.56 -6.97 13.56
CA ARG A 147 -14.48 -6.37 14.90
C ARG A 147 -15.69 -6.72 15.76
N ARG A 148 -16.87 -6.75 15.16
CA ARG A 148 -18.12 -7.12 15.84
C ARG A 148 -18.35 -8.64 15.89
N SER A 149 -17.40 -9.45 15.41
CA SER A 149 -17.51 -10.91 15.32
C SER A 149 -18.76 -11.40 14.58
N LEU A 150 -19.27 -10.59 13.64
CA LEU A 150 -20.50 -10.88 12.89
C LEU A 150 -20.28 -11.89 11.76
N ALA A 151 -19.03 -12.08 11.32
CA ALA A 151 -18.66 -13.12 10.37
C ALA A 151 -17.21 -13.57 10.56
N TYR A 152 -16.93 -14.84 10.27
CA TYR A 152 -15.58 -15.39 10.27
C TYR A 152 -14.73 -14.80 9.12
N SER A 153 -13.46 -14.53 9.41
CA SER A 153 -12.50 -13.90 8.46
C SER A 153 -12.36 -14.62 7.12
N ARG A 154 -12.57 -15.94 7.10
CA ARG A 154 -12.50 -16.77 5.88
C ARG A 154 -13.60 -16.42 4.87
N THR A 155 -14.78 -16.02 5.34
CA THR A 155 -15.92 -15.63 4.50
C THR A 155 -15.74 -14.20 3.98
N LEU A 156 -15.21 -13.32 4.82
CA LEU A 156 -14.94 -11.91 4.47
C LEU A 156 -13.82 -11.74 3.46
N LYS A 157 -12.90 -12.70 3.37
CA LYS A 157 -11.84 -12.72 2.34
C LYS A 157 -12.41 -12.64 0.92
N LYS A 158 -13.54 -13.31 0.63
CA LYS A 158 -14.19 -13.27 -0.69
C LYS A 158 -14.70 -11.87 -1.05
N TYR A 159 -15.34 -11.20 -0.10
CA TYR A 159 -15.85 -9.83 -0.28
C TYR A 159 -14.73 -8.80 -0.36
N ARG A 160 -13.65 -9.02 0.41
CA ARG A 160 -12.40 -8.27 0.27
C ARG A 160 -11.87 -8.39 -1.16
N ASP A 161 -11.72 -9.62 -1.66
CA ASP A 161 -11.01 -9.92 -2.90
C ASP A 161 -11.81 -9.57 -4.17
N HIS A 162 -13.14 -9.62 -4.12
CA HIS A 162 -14.00 -9.45 -5.31
C HIS A 162 -14.94 -8.23 -5.26
N GLY A 163 -14.93 -7.48 -4.16
CA GLY A 163 -15.90 -6.42 -3.91
C GLY A 163 -17.28 -6.96 -3.54
N TRP A 164 -18.10 -6.09 -2.95
CA TRP A 164 -19.47 -6.42 -2.57
C TRP A 164 -20.39 -6.37 -3.79
N ARG A 165 -20.77 -7.51 -4.37
CA ARG A 165 -21.81 -7.56 -5.42
C ARG A 165 -23.18 -7.69 -4.77
N ARG A 166 -24.15 -6.90 -5.23
CA ARG A 166 -25.53 -6.88 -4.70
C ARG A 166 -26.24 -8.25 -4.72
N SER A 167 -25.74 -9.21 -5.50
CA SER A 167 -26.30 -10.55 -5.67
C SER A 167 -25.87 -11.58 -4.61
N SER A 168 -25.02 -11.23 -3.64
CA SER A 168 -24.62 -12.15 -2.56
C SER A 168 -25.39 -11.94 -1.24
N LEU A 169 -26.49 -11.20 -1.29
CA LEU A 169 -27.43 -11.04 -0.18
C LEU A 169 -28.62 -12.01 -0.35
N ASP A 170 -28.34 -13.30 -0.46
CA ASP A 170 -29.32 -14.32 -0.05
C ASP A 170 -29.28 -14.42 1.48
N CYS A 171 -29.69 -13.34 2.14
CA CYS A 171 -30.13 -13.39 3.52
C CYS A 171 -31.52 -14.00 3.52
N GLN A 172 -31.62 -15.32 3.73
CA GLN A 172 -32.91 -15.90 4.12
C GLN A 172 -33.29 -15.34 5.49
N GLN A 173 -34.37 -14.57 5.51
CA GLN A 173 -34.97 -13.98 6.70
C GLN A 173 -35.87 -15.04 7.34
N ASP A 174 -35.36 -15.79 8.31
CA ASP A 174 -36.20 -16.65 9.14
C ASP A 174 -36.70 -15.87 10.38
N PHE A 175 -37.94 -16.18 10.74
CA PHE A 175 -38.95 -15.40 11.48
C PHE A 175 -38.62 -14.97 12.93
N VAL A 176 -37.36 -14.99 13.36
CA VAL A 176 -36.94 -14.68 14.73
C VAL A 176 -35.62 -13.93 14.74
N GLY A 177 -35.59 -12.70 14.22
CA GLY A 177 -34.65 -11.61 14.59
C GLY A 177 -33.13 -11.89 14.63
N THR A 178 -32.64 -13.01 14.12
CA THR A 178 -31.26 -13.47 14.27
C THR A 178 -30.70 -13.79 12.90
N TYR A 179 -29.79 -12.95 12.41
CA TYR A 179 -29.13 -13.16 11.13
C TYR A 179 -28.11 -14.31 11.28
N PHE A 180 -28.49 -15.52 10.89
CA PHE A 180 -27.55 -16.61 10.65
C PHE A 180 -27.20 -16.63 9.17
N CYS A 181 -25.92 -16.39 8.85
CA CYS A 181 -25.38 -16.84 7.56
C CYS A 181 -25.35 -18.38 7.60
N LYS A 182 -26.18 -19.03 6.77
CA LYS A 182 -26.12 -20.49 6.59
C LYS A 182 -24.77 -20.88 5.97
N TRP A 183 -24.20 -21.97 6.50
CA TRP A 183 -22.89 -22.55 6.18
C TRP A 183 -22.90 -23.29 4.85
#